data_AF-A0A1L5NHA3-F1
#
_entry.id   AF-A0A1L5NHA3-F1
#
_cell.length_a   1.000
_cell.length_b   1.000
_cell.length_c   1.000
_cell.angle_alpha   90.00
_cell.angle_beta   90.00
_cell.angle_gamma   90.00
#
_symmetry.space_group_name_H-M   'P 1'
#
loop_
_entity.id
_entity.type
_entity.pdbx_description
1 polymer ?
#
loop_
_entity_poly.entity_id
_entity_poly.type
_entity_poly.pdbx_seq_one_letter_code
_entity_poly.pdbx_strand_id
1 'polypeptide(L)'
;MANHGLAVAGGKITSIVKADLETRIADAFDSQLSSKQIADLLAEVAQADAEAKAASDGANETALDPATRPDAVAKARKEMEDADFRRLRMERATLKLGEMKAEAIERERKDAAARELSAALVERDRLVKDLQEYEPHALKIVELLKRLEASDRRIKAASAGQWNESAESIARNAGQGWGVNVDPTLPRLLDGVRLPKFRRDGTINGYLWPTQ
;
A
#
# COMPACT_ATOMS: atom_id res chain seq x y z
N MET A 1 -16.59 -60.58 11.55
CA MET A 1 -15.97 -61.40 10.49
C MET A 1 -15.21 -60.46 9.56
N ALA A 2 -13.91 -60.74 9.33
CA ALA A 2 -12.96 -60.14 8.37
C ALA A 2 -12.87 -58.60 8.35
N ASN A 3 -11.80 -57.92 8.80
CA ASN A 3 -10.35 -58.10 8.65
C ASN A 3 -9.87 -58.29 7.21
N HIS A 4 -9.55 -57.19 6.54
CA HIS A 4 -8.50 -57.11 5.53
C HIS A 4 -7.80 -55.77 5.64
N GLY A 5 -6.57 -55.81 6.17
CA GLY A 5 -5.58 -54.77 5.95
C GLY A 5 -5.03 -54.86 4.53
N LEU A 6 -4.57 -53.73 4.00
CA LEU A 6 -3.53 -53.74 3.00
C LEU A 6 -2.51 -52.65 3.30
N ALA A 7 -1.26 -53.08 3.24
CA ALA A 7 -0.03 -52.39 3.54
C ALA A 7 0.26 -51.20 2.59
N VAL A 8 0.84 -50.16 3.19
CA VAL A 8 2.10 -49.48 2.81
C VAL A 8 2.34 -49.22 1.33
N ALA A 9 2.27 -47.94 0.96
CA ALA A 9 3.29 -47.30 0.12
C ALA A 9 3.86 -46.15 0.97
N GLY A 10 5.05 -46.27 1.55
CA GLY A 10 6.28 -46.25 0.77
C GLY A 10 6.52 -44.87 0.15
N GLY A 11 5.96 -43.79 0.72
CA GLY A 11 6.26 -42.42 0.33
C GLY A 11 7.73 -42.13 0.58
N LYS A 12 8.55 -42.24 -0.47
CA LYS A 12 9.89 -41.66 -0.53
C LYS A 12 9.78 -40.19 -0.10
N ILE A 13 10.20 -39.90 1.12
CA ILE A 13 10.60 -38.56 1.50
C ILE A 13 11.87 -38.32 0.68
N THR A 14 11.70 -37.84 -0.55
CA THR A 14 12.75 -37.11 -1.26
C THR A 14 13.06 -35.93 -0.36
N SER A 15 14.07 -36.11 0.49
CA SER A 15 14.88 -35.02 1.01
C SER A 15 15.17 -34.12 -0.19
N ILE A 16 14.48 -32.98 -0.25
CA ILE A 16 14.79 -31.93 -1.23
C ILE A 16 16.18 -31.47 -0.80
N VAL A 17 17.20 -32.11 -1.37
CA VAL A 17 18.57 -31.64 -1.26
C VAL A 17 18.51 -30.20 -1.74
N LYS A 18 18.68 -29.25 -0.81
CA LYS A 18 18.76 -27.83 -1.13
C LYS A 18 19.78 -27.74 -2.26
N ALA A 19 19.34 -27.33 -3.45
CA ALA A 19 20.21 -27.25 -4.61
C ALA A 19 21.48 -26.49 -4.21
N ASP A 20 22.63 -26.93 -4.74
CA ASP A 20 23.91 -26.34 -4.41
C ASP A 20 23.85 -24.81 -4.61
N LEU A 21 24.58 -24.07 -3.78
CA LEU A 21 24.53 -22.61 -3.78
C LEU A 21 24.84 -22.05 -5.17
N GLU A 22 25.78 -22.65 -5.90
CA GLU A 22 26.12 -22.19 -7.24
C GLU A 22 25.00 -22.44 -8.25
N THR A 23 24.30 -23.56 -8.14
CA THR A 23 23.10 -23.84 -8.95
C THR A 23 22.02 -22.79 -8.67
N ARG A 24 21.81 -22.46 -7.40
CA ARG A 24 20.81 -21.45 -7.02
C ARG A 24 21.18 -20.04 -7.46
N ILE A 25 22.48 -19.70 -7.47
CA ILE A 25 22.98 -18.46 -8.05
C ILE A 25 22.71 -18.44 -9.56
N ALA A 26 22.97 -19.55 -10.26
CA ALA A 26 22.68 -19.65 -11.70
C ALA A 26 21.18 -19.52 -11.98
N ASP A 27 20.34 -20.28 -11.27
CA ASP A 27 18.87 -20.25 -11.40
C ASP A 27 18.30 -18.86 -11.08
N ALA A 28 18.93 -18.10 -10.18
CA ALA A 28 18.54 -16.74 -9.87
C ALA A 28 18.66 -15.79 -11.07
N PHE A 29 19.61 -16.03 -11.99
CA PHE A 29 19.75 -15.23 -13.22
C PHE A 29 18.70 -15.57 -14.28
N ASP A 30 18.16 -16.79 -14.26
CA ASP A 30 17.15 -17.24 -15.21
C ASP A 30 15.71 -17.03 -14.69
N SER A 31 15.55 -16.71 -13.41
CA SER A 31 14.26 -16.54 -12.74
C SER A 31 14.01 -15.11 -12.26
N GLN A 32 12.75 -14.67 -12.32
CA GLN A 32 12.34 -13.37 -11.76
C GLN A 32 12.13 -13.49 -10.25
N LEU A 33 13.22 -13.43 -9.49
CA LEU A 33 13.18 -13.40 -8.04
C LEU A 33 12.71 -12.04 -7.49
N SER A 34 12.06 -12.08 -6.33
CA SER A 34 11.76 -10.87 -5.55
C SER A 34 13.01 -10.27 -4.92
N SER A 35 12.95 -8.99 -4.59
CA SER A 35 14.04 -8.27 -3.91
C SER A 35 14.45 -8.95 -2.59
N LYS A 36 13.48 -9.53 -1.88
CA LYS A 36 13.69 -10.31 -0.66
C LYS A 36 14.43 -11.62 -0.93
N GLN A 37 13.99 -12.40 -1.91
CA GLN A 37 14.65 -13.67 -2.27
C GLN A 37 16.10 -13.46 -2.72
N ILE A 38 16.37 -12.37 -3.46
CA ILE A 38 17.74 -12.00 -3.86
C ILE A 38 18.57 -11.57 -2.65
N ALA A 39 17.97 -10.84 -1.68
CA ALA A 39 18.65 -10.47 -0.44
C ALA A 39 19.02 -11.69 0.41
N ASP A 40 18.13 -12.67 0.52
CA ASP A 40 18.38 -13.92 1.23
C ASP A 40 19.52 -14.70 0.54
N LEU A 41 19.51 -14.76 -0.79
CA LEU A 41 20.59 -15.40 -1.57
C LEU A 41 21.93 -14.69 -1.39
N LEU A 42 21.97 -13.35 -1.40
CA LEU A 42 23.17 -12.55 -1.12
C LEU A 42 23.77 -12.85 0.27
N ALA A 43 22.94 -13.07 1.28
CA ALA A 43 23.40 -13.45 2.61
C ALA A 43 24.09 -14.82 2.61
N GLU A 44 23.53 -15.79 1.86
CA GLU A 44 24.15 -17.11 1.68
C GLU A 44 25.46 -17.03 0.89
N VAL A 45 25.55 -16.17 -0.13
CA VAL A 45 26.80 -15.91 -0.87
C VAL A 45 27.88 -15.31 0.04
N ALA A 46 27.51 -14.34 0.89
CA ALA A 46 28.45 -13.73 1.84
C ALA A 46 28.97 -14.75 2.86
N GLN A 47 28.10 -15.66 3.34
CA GLN A 47 28.54 -16.74 4.22
C GLN A 47 29.51 -17.69 3.50
N ALA A 48 29.20 -18.08 2.26
CA ALA A 48 30.08 -18.97 1.48
C ALA A 48 31.43 -18.33 1.15
N ASP A 49 31.49 -17.02 0.91
CA ASP A 49 32.75 -16.28 0.73
C ASP A 49 33.58 -16.28 2.03
N ALA A 50 32.95 -16.05 3.18
CA ALA A 50 33.64 -16.10 4.47
C ALA A 50 34.19 -17.50 4.80
N GLU A 51 33.42 -18.55 4.50
CA GLU A 51 33.87 -19.95 4.65
C GLU A 51 35.03 -20.27 3.71
N ALA A 52 34.97 -19.84 2.45
CA ALA A 52 36.06 -20.02 1.49
C ALA A 52 37.32 -19.24 1.90
N LYS A 53 37.17 -18.05 2.48
CA LYS A 53 38.28 -17.29 3.06
C LYS A 53 38.94 -18.05 4.21
N ALA A 54 38.16 -18.56 5.16
CA ALA A 54 38.70 -19.33 6.27
C ALA A 54 39.44 -20.60 5.79
N ALA A 55 38.91 -21.27 4.75
CA ALA A 55 39.56 -22.43 4.15
C ALA A 55 40.89 -22.07 3.46
N SER A 56 40.93 -20.98 2.68
CA SER A 56 42.15 -20.48 2.04
C SER A 56 43.22 -20.11 3.07
N ASP A 57 42.84 -19.36 4.12
CA ASP A 57 43.75 -18.93 5.19
C ASP A 57 44.36 -20.16 5.92
N GLY A 58 43.53 -21.16 6.28
CA GLY A 58 44.01 -22.38 6.94
C GLY A 58 44.87 -23.29 6.05
N ALA A 59 44.57 -23.37 4.76
CA ALA A 59 45.38 -24.09 3.79
C ALA A 59 46.74 -23.41 3.58
N ASN A 60 46.76 -22.07 3.55
CA ASN A 60 47.99 -21.29 3.47
C ASN A 60 48.88 -21.48 4.70
N GLU A 61 48.33 -21.50 5.92
CA GLU A 61 49.08 -21.82 7.14
C GLU A 61 49.75 -23.20 7.07
N THR A 62 49.01 -24.21 6.60
CA THR A 62 49.54 -25.58 6.43
C THR A 62 50.64 -25.64 5.35
N ALA A 63 50.50 -24.89 4.26
CA ALA A 63 51.46 -24.87 3.17
C ALA A 63 52.79 -24.18 3.54
N LEU A 64 52.78 -23.29 4.54
CA LEU A 64 53.93 -22.53 5.00
C LEU A 64 54.64 -23.17 6.22
N ASP A 65 54.05 -24.20 6.83
CA ASP A 65 54.64 -24.88 7.97
C ASP A 65 55.84 -25.76 7.56
N PRO A 66 57.07 -25.48 8.04
CA PRO A 66 58.26 -26.27 7.71
C PRO A 66 58.22 -27.71 8.25
N ALA A 67 57.35 -28.02 9.21
CA ALA A 67 57.16 -29.39 9.70
C ALA A 67 56.22 -30.22 8.82
N THR A 68 55.51 -29.59 7.87
CA THR A 68 54.55 -30.27 6.99
C THR A 68 55.28 -31.00 5.87
N ARG A 69 54.84 -32.24 5.60
CA ARG A 69 55.44 -33.09 4.56
C ARG A 69 55.14 -32.54 3.15
N PRO A 70 56.03 -32.74 2.15
CA PRO A 70 55.84 -32.17 0.81
C PRO A 70 54.53 -32.52 0.11
N ASP A 71 54.00 -33.72 0.33
CA ASP A 71 52.72 -34.18 -0.22
C ASP A 71 51.53 -33.42 0.39
N ALA A 72 51.58 -33.17 1.70
CA ALA A 72 50.59 -32.35 2.38
C ALA A 72 50.67 -30.87 1.97
N VAL A 73 51.88 -30.33 1.75
CA VAL A 73 52.06 -28.96 1.20
C VAL A 73 51.42 -28.83 -0.19
N ALA A 74 51.65 -29.81 -1.08
CA ALA A 74 51.07 -29.79 -2.41
C ALA A 74 49.54 -29.82 -2.39
N LYS A 75 48.96 -30.63 -1.49
CA LYS A 75 47.51 -30.67 -1.27
C LYS A 75 46.98 -29.34 -0.74
N ALA A 76 47.63 -28.77 0.27
CA ALA A 76 47.23 -27.50 0.88
C ALA A 76 47.26 -26.34 -0.14
N ARG A 77 48.26 -26.29 -1.03
CA ARG A 77 48.30 -25.30 -2.12
C ARG A 77 47.11 -25.41 -3.05
N LYS A 78 46.73 -26.64 -3.42
CA LYS A 78 45.55 -26.86 -4.27
C LYS A 78 44.26 -26.43 -3.57
N GLU A 79 44.11 -26.79 -2.29
CA GLU A 79 42.93 -26.39 -1.50
C GLU A 79 42.83 -24.87 -1.35
N MET A 80 43.96 -24.18 -1.19
CA MET A 80 44.05 -22.72 -1.19
C MET A 80 43.61 -22.12 -2.55
N GLU A 81 44.14 -22.63 -3.66
CA GLU A 81 43.77 -22.18 -5.02
C GLU A 81 42.27 -22.39 -5.31
N ASP A 82 41.72 -23.56 -4.96
CA ASP A 82 40.30 -23.87 -5.13
C ASP A 82 39.42 -22.93 -4.28
N ALA A 83 39.84 -22.64 -3.04
CA ALA A 83 39.15 -21.73 -2.15
C ALA A 83 39.20 -20.27 -2.66
N ASP A 84 40.35 -19.81 -3.15
CA ASP A 84 40.49 -18.48 -3.74
C ASP A 84 39.65 -18.31 -5.01
N PHE A 85 39.59 -19.35 -5.86
CA PHE A 85 38.72 -19.34 -7.04
C PHE A 85 37.25 -19.25 -6.63
N ARG A 86 36.83 -19.99 -5.60
CA ARG A 86 35.46 -19.92 -5.07
C ARG A 86 35.14 -18.51 -4.55
N ARG A 87 36.06 -17.86 -3.84
CA ARG A 87 35.88 -16.47 -3.39
C ARG A 87 35.68 -15.50 -4.55
N LEU A 88 36.53 -15.57 -5.57
CA LEU A 88 36.39 -14.73 -6.77
C LEU A 88 35.03 -14.93 -7.45
N ARG A 89 34.51 -16.17 -7.47
CA ARG A 89 33.15 -16.44 -7.97
C ARG A 89 32.07 -15.85 -7.07
N MET A 90 32.17 -15.95 -5.75
CA MET A 90 31.21 -15.37 -4.82
C MET A 90 31.21 -13.84 -4.86
N GLU A 91 32.37 -13.21 -5.04
CA GLU A 91 32.50 -11.77 -5.26
C GLU A 91 31.76 -11.33 -6.52
N ARG A 92 31.99 -12.03 -7.64
CA ARG A 92 31.28 -11.77 -8.91
C ARG A 92 29.77 -12.00 -8.79
N ALA A 93 29.36 -13.05 -8.09
CA ALA A 93 27.96 -13.32 -7.81
C ALA A 93 27.33 -12.20 -6.98
N THR A 94 28.04 -11.71 -5.95
CA THR A 94 27.58 -10.62 -5.08
C THR A 94 27.30 -9.34 -5.86
N LEU A 95 28.22 -8.94 -6.74
CA LEU A 95 28.04 -7.75 -7.57
C LEU A 95 26.79 -7.87 -8.45
N LYS A 96 26.67 -8.97 -9.20
CA LYS A 96 25.54 -9.18 -10.11
C LYS A 96 24.20 -9.32 -9.37
N LEU A 97 24.16 -10.06 -8.26
CA LEU A 97 22.96 -10.18 -7.44
C LEU A 97 22.58 -8.83 -6.79
N GLY A 98 23.57 -7.98 -6.49
CA GLY A 98 23.35 -6.61 -6.04
C GLY A 98 22.62 -5.76 -7.08
N GLU A 99 23.05 -5.82 -8.33
CA GLU A 99 22.39 -5.16 -9.46
C GLU A 99 20.95 -5.68 -9.65
N MET A 100 20.78 -7.00 -9.70
CA MET A 100 19.46 -7.63 -9.82
C MET A 100 18.52 -7.25 -8.68
N LYS A 101 19.03 -7.12 -7.45
CA LYS A 101 18.23 -6.69 -6.30
C LYS A 101 17.72 -5.26 -6.50
N ALA A 102 18.57 -4.35 -6.96
CA ALA A 102 18.18 -2.97 -7.23
C ALA A 102 17.07 -2.92 -8.29
N GLU A 103 17.21 -3.69 -9.37
CA GLU A 103 16.18 -3.81 -10.41
C GLU A 103 14.87 -4.41 -9.89
N ALA A 104 14.95 -5.44 -9.04
CA ALA A 104 13.78 -6.06 -8.43
C ALA A 104 13.02 -5.08 -7.53
N ILE A 105 13.72 -4.28 -6.72
CA ILE A 105 13.12 -3.23 -5.89
C ILE A 105 12.36 -2.22 -6.76
N GLU A 106 12.98 -1.76 -7.85
CA GLU A 106 12.36 -0.79 -8.75
C GLU A 106 11.12 -1.34 -9.44
N ARG A 107 11.18 -2.62 -9.88
CA ARG A 107 10.02 -3.32 -10.46
C ARG A 107 8.88 -3.44 -9.45
N GLU A 108 9.16 -3.95 -8.25
CA GLU A 108 8.16 -4.13 -7.20
C GLU A 108 7.50 -2.81 -6.81
N ARG A 109 8.28 -1.72 -6.73
CA ARG A 109 7.77 -0.38 -6.46
C ARG A 109 6.82 0.09 -7.56
N LYS A 110 7.19 -0.09 -8.83
CA LYS A 110 6.33 0.27 -9.97
C LYS A 110 5.04 -0.54 -9.97
N ASP A 111 5.11 -1.84 -9.69
CA ASP A 111 3.95 -2.72 -9.62
C ASP A 111 3.02 -2.36 -8.46
N ALA A 112 3.58 -1.96 -7.31
CA ALA A 112 2.81 -1.44 -6.18
C ALA A 112 2.11 -0.12 -6.55
N ALA A 113 2.84 0.82 -7.14
CA ALA A 113 2.29 2.11 -7.56
C ALA A 113 1.18 1.96 -8.62
N ALA A 114 1.35 1.05 -9.58
CA ALA A 114 0.35 0.77 -10.61
C ALA A 114 -0.94 0.18 -10.01
N ARG A 115 -0.81 -0.72 -9.02
CA ARG A 115 -1.96 -1.28 -8.30
C ARG A 115 -2.71 -0.22 -7.51
N GLU A 116 -1.99 0.64 -6.79
CA GLU A 116 -2.58 1.73 -6.03
C GLU A 116 -3.29 2.74 -6.93
N LEU A 117 -2.65 3.13 -8.05
CA LEU A 117 -3.26 4.02 -9.03
C LEU A 117 -4.56 3.41 -9.60
N SER A 118 -4.55 2.12 -9.93
CA SER A 118 -5.75 1.43 -10.41
C SER A 118 -6.89 1.46 -9.38
N ALA A 119 -6.59 1.18 -8.11
CA ALA A 119 -7.56 1.26 -7.02
C ALA A 119 -8.13 2.68 -6.84
N ALA A 120 -7.26 3.70 -6.83
CA ALA A 120 -7.64 5.10 -6.71
C ALA A 120 -8.53 5.57 -7.88
N LEU A 121 -8.27 5.09 -9.11
CA LEU A 121 -9.11 5.41 -10.27
C LEU A 121 -10.52 4.81 -10.14
N VAL A 122 -10.64 3.57 -9.63
CA VAL A 122 -11.94 2.94 -9.36
C VAL A 122 -12.72 3.73 -8.30
N GLU A 123 -12.06 4.17 -7.23
CA GLU A 123 -12.69 5.00 -6.20
C GLU A 123 -13.12 6.37 -6.75
N ARG A 124 -12.24 7.04 -7.50
CA ARG A 124 -12.57 8.31 -8.19
C ARG A 124 -13.82 8.15 -9.04
N ASP A 125 -13.91 7.08 -9.84
CA ASP A 125 -15.05 6.87 -10.73
C ASP A 125 -16.35 6.58 -9.98
N ARG A 126 -16.28 5.99 -8.77
CA ARG A 126 -17.42 5.89 -7.86
C ARG A 126 -17.82 7.26 -7.30
N LEU A 127 -16.86 8.02 -6.79
CA LEU A 127 -17.09 9.37 -6.27
C LEU A 127 -17.67 10.31 -7.34
N VAL A 128 -17.28 10.16 -8.60
CA VAL A 128 -17.89 10.90 -9.71
C VAL A 128 -19.39 10.62 -9.82
N LYS A 129 -19.83 9.37 -9.64
CA LYS A 129 -21.26 9.01 -9.66
C LYS A 129 -21.97 9.57 -8.44
N ASP A 130 -21.38 9.45 -7.26
CA ASP A 130 -21.96 10.00 -6.02
C ASP A 130 -22.10 11.53 -6.12
N LEU A 131 -21.10 12.19 -6.68
CA LEU A 131 -21.14 13.64 -6.95
C LEU A 131 -22.19 14.02 -7.97
N GLN A 132 -22.53 13.17 -8.94
CA GLN A 132 -23.65 13.45 -9.86
C GLN A 132 -24.99 13.49 -9.13
N GLU A 133 -25.13 12.80 -7.99
CA GLU A 133 -26.33 12.88 -7.14
C GLU A 133 -26.41 14.16 -6.31
N TYR A 134 -25.33 14.94 -6.22
CA TYR A 134 -25.33 16.20 -5.48
C TYR A 134 -26.40 17.17 -6.02
N GLU A 135 -26.47 17.33 -7.34
CA GLU A 135 -27.35 18.31 -8.00
C GLU A 135 -28.84 18.11 -7.65
N PRO A 136 -29.44 16.91 -7.80
CA PRO A 136 -30.82 16.70 -7.40
C PRO A 136 -31.04 16.87 -5.88
N HIS A 137 -30.08 16.52 -5.03
CA HIS A 137 -30.18 16.76 -3.58
C HIS A 137 -30.14 18.26 -3.24
N ALA A 138 -29.21 19.01 -3.84
CA ALA A 138 -29.11 20.44 -3.65
C ALA A 138 -30.39 21.15 -4.10
N LEU A 139 -30.97 20.77 -5.25
CA LEU A 139 -32.24 21.31 -5.72
C LEU A 139 -33.40 21.06 -4.75
N LYS A 140 -33.51 19.85 -4.18
CA LYS A 140 -34.52 19.54 -3.15
C LYS A 140 -34.35 20.43 -1.91
N ILE A 141 -33.12 20.65 -1.46
CA ILE A 141 -32.84 21.53 -0.31
C ILE A 141 -33.23 22.97 -0.65
N VAL A 142 -32.87 23.48 -1.83
CA VAL A 142 -33.24 24.82 -2.30
C VAL A 142 -34.76 25.00 -2.34
N GLU A 143 -35.50 23.99 -2.82
CA GLU A 143 -36.97 24.02 -2.84
C GLU A 143 -37.55 24.13 -1.42
N LEU A 144 -37.02 23.35 -0.47
CA LEU A 144 -37.42 23.43 0.94
C LEU A 144 -37.13 24.80 1.55
N LEU A 145 -35.95 25.38 1.28
CA LEU A 145 -35.58 26.70 1.79
C LEU A 145 -36.48 27.80 1.21
N LYS A 146 -36.82 27.75 -0.08
CA LYS A 146 -37.79 28.66 -0.72
C LYS A 146 -39.19 28.55 -0.09
N ARG A 147 -39.64 27.32 0.19
CA ARG A 147 -40.93 27.07 0.85
C ARG A 147 -40.93 27.59 2.29
N LEU A 148 -39.84 27.40 3.02
CA LEU A 148 -39.65 27.93 4.37
C LEU A 148 -39.69 29.46 4.37
N GLU A 149 -38.92 30.12 3.50
CA GLU A 149 -38.93 31.58 3.36
C GLU A 149 -40.33 32.11 3.00
N ALA A 150 -41.05 31.43 2.11
CA ALA A 150 -42.42 31.79 1.76
C ALA A 150 -43.39 31.62 2.95
N SER A 151 -43.22 30.56 3.74
CA SER A 151 -44.00 30.32 4.97
C SER A 151 -43.74 31.42 6.00
N ASP A 152 -42.47 31.74 6.27
CA ASP A 152 -42.08 32.79 7.22
C ASP A 152 -42.65 34.15 6.81
N ARG A 153 -42.61 34.48 5.51
CA ARG A 153 -43.24 35.70 4.98
C ARG A 153 -44.76 35.72 5.19
N ARG A 154 -45.46 34.60 4.96
CA ARG A 154 -46.91 34.49 5.17
C ARG A 154 -47.29 34.63 6.64
N ILE A 155 -46.58 33.96 7.55
CA ILE A 155 -46.80 34.06 8.99
C ILE A 155 -46.60 35.50 9.45
N LYS A 156 -45.51 36.15 9.03
CA LYS A 156 -45.22 37.54 9.36
C LYS A 156 -46.29 38.51 8.84
N ALA A 157 -46.81 38.29 7.64
CA ALA A 157 -47.88 39.11 7.08
C ALA A 157 -49.21 38.92 7.81
N ALA A 158 -49.55 37.68 8.19
CA ALA A 158 -50.80 37.35 8.87
C ALA A 158 -50.81 37.72 10.36
N SER A 159 -49.64 37.80 11.01
CA SER A 159 -49.56 38.01 12.46
C SER A 159 -49.85 39.43 12.93
N ALA A 160 -50.02 40.40 12.03
CA ALA A 160 -50.27 41.81 12.36
C ALA A 160 -49.27 42.39 13.40
N GLY A 161 -48.02 41.91 13.40
CA GLY A 161 -46.98 42.32 14.35
C GLY A 161 -46.88 41.47 15.63
N GLN A 162 -47.75 40.48 15.82
CA GLN A 162 -47.58 39.47 16.86
C GLN A 162 -46.43 38.51 16.52
N TRP A 163 -45.69 38.11 17.55
CA TRP A 163 -44.64 37.10 17.41
C TRP A 163 -45.28 35.72 17.24
N ASN A 164 -44.92 35.03 16.15
CA ASN A 164 -45.31 33.66 15.88
C ASN A 164 -44.07 32.84 15.57
N GLU A 165 -44.03 31.60 16.06
CA GLU A 165 -42.93 30.69 15.79
C GLU A 165 -42.84 30.35 14.30
N SER A 166 -41.63 30.38 13.74
CA SER A 166 -41.40 29.92 12.36
C SER A 166 -41.54 28.41 12.28
N ALA A 167 -41.81 27.89 11.07
CA ALA A 167 -41.84 26.45 10.84
C ALA A 167 -40.50 25.79 11.22
N GLU A 168 -39.39 26.50 11.02
CA GLU A 168 -38.06 26.05 11.42
C GLU A 168 -37.91 25.96 12.95
N SER A 169 -38.38 26.97 13.68
CA SER A 169 -38.33 26.99 15.15
C SER A 169 -39.08 25.81 15.76
N ILE A 170 -40.28 25.52 15.23
CA ILE A 170 -41.11 24.39 15.67
C ILE A 170 -40.42 23.06 15.35
N ALA A 171 -39.96 22.88 14.10
CA ALA A 171 -39.34 21.63 13.66
C ALA A 171 -38.05 21.31 14.43
N ARG A 172 -37.32 22.34 14.89
CA ARG A 172 -36.05 22.21 15.62
C ARG A 172 -36.21 22.31 17.14
N ASN A 173 -37.44 22.47 17.64
CA ASN A 173 -37.73 22.69 19.06
C ASN A 173 -36.86 23.81 19.68
N ALA A 174 -36.68 24.92 18.96
CA ALA A 174 -35.69 25.94 19.30
C ALA A 174 -36.17 26.94 20.38
N GLY A 175 -37.46 26.94 20.68
CA GLY A 175 -38.08 27.81 21.69
C GLY A 175 -38.34 29.25 21.20
N GLN A 176 -39.20 29.96 21.93
CA GLN A 176 -39.77 31.24 21.50
C GLN A 176 -38.76 32.37 21.28
N GLY A 177 -37.60 32.33 21.94
CA GLY A 177 -36.57 33.37 21.87
C GLY A 177 -35.53 33.19 20.77
N TRP A 178 -35.53 32.04 20.07
CA TRP A 178 -34.47 31.69 19.12
C TRP A 178 -34.41 32.61 17.90
N GLY A 179 -35.54 33.15 17.45
CA GLY A 179 -35.58 34.12 16.35
C GLY A 179 -34.98 35.49 16.69
N VAL A 180 -34.72 35.78 17.97
CA VAL A 180 -34.18 37.06 18.45
C VAL A 180 -32.75 36.89 18.99
N ASN A 181 -32.49 35.79 19.69
CA ASN A 181 -31.19 35.45 20.24
C ASN A 181 -30.53 34.40 19.35
N VAL A 182 -29.64 34.86 18.45
CA VAL A 182 -28.90 33.97 17.55
C VAL A 182 -28.04 33.02 18.38
N ASP A 183 -28.39 31.74 18.36
CA ASP A 183 -27.57 30.67 18.91
C ASP A 183 -26.52 30.26 17.86
N PRO A 184 -25.22 30.47 18.10
CA PRO A 184 -24.17 30.09 17.16
C PRO A 184 -24.08 28.57 16.94
N THR A 185 -24.61 27.77 17.87
CA THR A 185 -24.68 26.31 17.76
C THR A 185 -25.92 25.84 17.00
N LEU A 186 -26.92 26.72 16.82
CA LEU A 186 -28.16 26.44 16.11
C LEU A 186 -28.52 27.58 15.14
N PRO A 187 -27.71 27.86 14.10
CA PRO A 187 -27.99 28.95 13.17
C PRO A 187 -29.25 28.68 12.35
N ARG A 188 -29.98 29.74 11.99
CA ARG A 188 -31.14 29.65 11.09
C ARG A 188 -30.70 29.15 9.71
N LEU A 189 -31.46 28.22 9.14
CA LEU A 189 -31.15 27.61 7.85
C LEU A 189 -31.14 28.65 6.73
N LEU A 190 -32.11 29.57 6.72
CA LEU A 190 -32.18 30.63 5.70
C LEU A 190 -30.95 31.56 5.74
N ASP A 191 -30.36 31.76 6.92
CA ASP A 191 -29.24 32.68 7.12
C ASP A 191 -27.88 31.99 6.92
N GLY A 192 -27.74 30.77 7.47
CA GLY A 192 -26.48 30.03 7.53
C GLY A 192 -26.20 29.09 6.35
N VAL A 193 -27.21 28.63 5.61
CA VAL A 193 -26.99 27.69 4.51
C VAL A 193 -26.41 28.42 3.29
N ARG A 194 -25.35 27.85 2.73
CA ARG A 194 -24.78 28.23 1.43
C ARG A 194 -24.58 26.97 0.59
N LEU A 195 -25.26 26.89 -0.55
CA LEU A 195 -25.21 25.72 -1.43
C LEU A 195 -24.49 26.08 -2.72
N PRO A 196 -23.28 25.56 -2.98
CA PRO A 196 -22.58 25.84 -4.23
C PRO A 196 -23.28 25.20 -5.43
N LYS A 197 -23.03 25.74 -6.62
CA LYS A 197 -23.45 25.11 -7.86
C LYS A 197 -22.54 23.93 -8.17
N PHE A 198 -23.14 22.82 -8.60
CA PHE A 198 -22.38 21.67 -9.07
C PHE A 198 -21.67 21.94 -10.39
N ARG A 199 -22.35 22.65 -11.30
CA ARG A 199 -21.87 23.00 -12.63
C ARG A 199 -21.96 24.49 -12.84
N ARG A 200 -21.06 25.02 -13.68
CA ARG A 200 -21.17 26.38 -14.18
C ARG A 200 -22.37 26.45 -15.13
N ASP A 201 -23.26 27.40 -14.90
CA ASP A 201 -24.46 27.66 -15.69
C ASP A 201 -24.36 28.98 -16.47
N GLY A 202 -23.17 29.58 -16.54
CA GLY A 202 -22.92 30.86 -17.21
C GLY A 202 -23.25 32.09 -16.36
N THR A 203 -23.77 31.91 -15.14
CA THR A 203 -23.98 33.03 -14.21
C THR A 203 -22.71 33.32 -13.40
N ILE A 204 -22.60 34.56 -12.89
CA ILE A 204 -21.49 34.98 -12.02
C ILE A 204 -21.66 34.42 -10.59
N ASN A 205 -22.88 34.04 -10.21
CA ASN A 205 -23.19 33.51 -8.88
C ASN A 205 -22.85 32.03 -8.78
N GLY A 206 -21.89 31.70 -7.90
CA GLY A 206 -21.44 30.34 -7.65
C GLY A 206 -22.35 29.51 -6.74
N TYR A 207 -23.49 30.05 -6.29
CA TYR A 207 -24.38 29.41 -5.31
C TYR A 207 -25.80 29.25 -5.84
N LEU A 208 -26.43 28.13 -5.49
CA LEU A 208 -27.87 27.86 -5.68
C LEU A 208 -28.72 28.49 -4.56
N TRP A 209 -28.14 28.65 -3.37
CA TRP A 209 -28.76 29.32 -2.23
C TRP A 209 -27.71 30.07 -1.39
N PRO A 210 -27.99 31.31 -0.97
CA PRO A 210 -29.05 32.18 -1.47
C PRO A 210 -28.79 32.50 -2.95
N THR A 211 -29.82 32.91 -3.68
CA THR A 211 -29.68 33.25 -5.11
C THR A 211 -28.98 34.59 -5.36
N GLN A 212 -28.51 35.27 -4.31
CA GLN A 212 -27.89 36.61 -4.34
C GLN A 212 -26.37 36.53 -4.49
#